data_AF-A0A7W0J0C2-F1
#
_entry.id   AF-A0A7W0J0C2-F1
#
_cell.length_a   1.000
_cell.length_b   1.000
_cell.length_c   1.000
_cell.angle_alpha   90.00
_cell.angle_beta   90.00
_cell.angle_gamma   90.00
#
_symmetry.space_group_name_H-M   'P 1'
#
loop_
_entity.id
_entity.type
_entity.pdbx_description
1 polymer ?
#
loop_
_entity_poly.entity_id
_entity_poly.type
_entity_poly.pdbx_seq_one_letter_code
_entity_poly.pdbx_strand_id
1 'polypeptide(L)' 'MSGGLLIEFILLFSSFAYIGVFLLLILSGCGFPLPEEITLIMAGFLTSQEIVHIAPMFFFCFMGAFISDMV' A
#
# COMPACT_ATOMS: atom_id res chain seq x y z
N MET A 1 9.88 -9.83 28.52
CA MET A 1 9.32 -10.46 27.30
C MET A 1 8.13 -9.66 26.75
N SER A 2 8.27 -8.36 26.47
CA SER A 2 7.12 -7.52 26.02
C SER A 2 7.39 -6.67 24.77
N GLY A 3 8.64 -6.54 24.31
CA GLY A 3 8.98 -5.74 23.12
C GLY A 3 8.76 -6.45 21.79
N GLY A 4 8.91 -7.79 21.74
CA GLY A 4 8.78 -8.57 20.50
C GLY A 4 7.38 -8.52 19.88
N LEU A 5 6.34 -8.51 20.73
CA LEU A 5 4.94 -8.50 20.29
C LEU A 5 4.57 -7.18 19.59
N LEU A 6 5.12 -6.05 20.06
CA LEU A 6 4.93 -4.75 19.40
C LEU A 6 5.62 -4.70 18.03
N ILE A 7 6.82 -5.29 17.92
CA ILE A 7 7.58 -5.32 16.67
C ILE A 7 6.86 -6.19 15.63
N GLU A 8 6.35 -7.37 16.02
CA GLU A 8 5.54 -8.20 15.11
C GLU A 8 4.26 -7.48 14.66
N PHE A 9 3.60 -6.74 15.55
CA PHE A 9 2.41 -5.98 15.20
C PHE A 9 2.69 -4.86 14.20
N ILE A 10 3.81 -4.13 14.38
CA ILE A 10 4.26 -3.07 13.47
C ILE A 10 4.64 -3.65 12.10
N LEU A 11 5.39 -4.75 12.08
CA LEU A 11 5.78 -5.41 10.83
C LEU A 11 4.57 -5.97 10.07
N LEU A 12 3.60 -6.54 10.77
CA LEU A 12 2.36 -7.04 10.18
C LEU A 12 1.52 -5.89 9.62
N PHE A 13 1.39 -4.79 10.35
CA PHE A 13 0.67 -3.60 9.88
C PHE A 13 1.33 -2.95 8.66
N SER A 14 2.65 -2.85 8.66
CA SER A 14 3.43 -2.35 7.52
C SER A 14 3.26 -3.26 6.29
N SER A 15 3.34 -4.58 6.48
CA SER A 15 3.13 -5.57 5.41
C SER A 15 1.73 -5.49 4.78
N PHE A 16 0.70 -5.31 5.63
CA PHE A 16 -0.67 -5.11 5.16
C PHE A 16 -0.87 -3.81 4.40
N ALA A 17 -0.12 -2.74 4.72
CA ALA A 17 -0.22 -1.47 4.02
C ALA A 17 0.26 -1.58 2.55
N TYR A 18 1.37 -2.26 2.28
CA TYR A 18 1.86 -2.46 0.91
C TYR A 18 0.88 -3.27 0.06
N ILE A 19 0.43 -4.41 0.60
CA ILE A 19 -0.50 -5.31 -0.09
C ILE A 19 -1.87 -4.64 -0.26
N GLY A 20 -2.32 -3.89 0.75
CA GLY A 20 -3.60 -3.18 0.74
C GLY A 20 -3.65 -2.13 -0.37
N VAL A 21 -2.60 -1.31 -0.52
CA VAL A 21 -2.53 -0.32 -1.61
C VAL A 21 -2.44 -1.02 -2.96
N PHE A 22 -1.63 -2.07 -3.10
CA PHE A 22 -1.53 -2.82 -4.36
C PHE A 22 -2.88 -3.38 -4.82
N LEU A 23 -3.62 -4.02 -3.92
CA LEU A 23 -4.94 -4.59 -4.23
C LEU A 23 -5.98 -3.50 -4.51
N LEU A 24 -5.94 -2.39 -3.77
CA LEU A 24 -6.82 -1.25 -3.98
C LEU A 24 -6.63 -0.64 -5.38
N LEU A 25 -5.38 -0.50 -5.83
CA LEU A 25 -5.06 -0.02 -7.17
C LEU A 25 -5.65 -0.96 -8.23
N ILE A 26 -5.43 -2.27 -8.12
CA ILE A 26 -6.00 -3.24 -9.07
C ILE A 26 -7.54 -3.23 -9.07
N LEU A 27 -8.16 -3.08 -7.89
CA LEU A 27 -9.62 -2.98 -7.79
C LEU A 27 -10.16 -1.72 -8.48
N SER A 28 -9.42 -0.62 -8.44
CA SER A 28 -9.78 0.63 -9.12
C SER A 28 -9.93 0.40 -10.64
N GLY A 29 -8.99 -0.30 -11.27
CA GLY A 29 -9.07 -0.68 -12.69
C GLY A 29 -10.21 -1.65 -13.02
N CYS A 30 -10.57 -2.52 -12.08
CA CYS A 30 -11.67 -3.49 -12.24
C CYS A 30 -13.08 -2.85 -12.20
N GLY A 31 -13.19 -1.52 -12.21
CA GLY A 31 -14.47 -0.79 -12.19
C GLY A 31 -15.02 -0.51 -10.80
N PHE A 32 -14.22 -0.68 -9.74
CA PHE A 32 -14.59 -0.20 -8.41
C PHE A 32 -14.56 1.34 -8.43
N PRO A 33 -15.57 2.04 -7.87
CA PRO A 33 -15.61 3.50 -7.83
C PRO A 33 -14.67 4.08 -6.76
N LEU A 34 -13.43 3.57 -6.68
CA LEU A 34 -12.35 4.17 -5.91
C LEU A 34 -11.40 4.87 -6.88
N PRO A 35 -11.18 6.17 -6.70
CA PRO A 35 -10.21 6.90 -7.51
C PRO A 35 -8.79 6.43 -7.16
N GLU A 36 -8.05 6.04 -8.20
CA GLU A 36 -6.65 5.61 -8.12
C GLU A 36 -5.78 6.67 -7.42
N GLU A 37 -6.05 7.94 -7.69
CA GLU A 37 -5.31 9.08 -7.16
C GLU A 37 -5.39 9.15 -5.63
N ILE A 38 -6.53 8.81 -5.03
CA ILE A 38 -6.68 8.83 -3.57
C ILE A 38 -5.83 7.71 -2.95
N THR A 39 -5.81 6.53 -3.56
CA THR A 39 -4.99 5.41 -3.06
C THR A 39 -3.50 5.71 -3.15
N LEU A 40 -3.05 6.38 -4.21
CA LEU A 40 -1.68 6.83 -4.38
C LEU A 40 -1.29 7.94 -3.38
N ILE A 41 -2.19 8.90 -3.13
CA ILE A 41 -1.99 9.92 -2.09
C ILE A 41 -1.90 9.26 -0.70
N MET A 42 -2.74 8.26 -0.42
CA MET A 42 -2.69 7.51 0.84
C MET A 42 -1.36 6.77 1.01
N ALA A 43 -0.83 6.18 -0.07
CA ALA A 43 0.47 5.54 -0.07
C ALA A 43 1.61 6.53 0.26
N GLY A 44 1.55 7.72 -0.32
CA GLY A 44 2.47 8.81 0.00
C GLY A 44 2.37 9.26 1.45
N PHE A 45 1.15 9.39 1.98
CA PHE A 45 0.91 9.75 3.39
C PHE A 45 1.46 8.69 4.36
N LEU A 46 1.21 7.40 4.09
CA LEU A 46 1.73 6.28 4.89
C LEU A 46 3.26 6.24 4.89
N THR A 47 3.88 6.58 3.76
CA THR A 47 5.34 6.68 3.63
C THR A 47 5.90 7.86 4.42
N SER A 48 5.18 9.00 4.42
CA SER A 48 5.56 10.20 5.20
C SER A 48 5.55 9.96 6.71
N GLN A 49 4.67 9.08 7.19
CA GLN A 49 4.58 8.71 8.61
C GLN A 49 5.64 7.68 9.05
N GLU A 50 6.60 7.33 8.18
CA GLU A 50 7.61 6.29 8.41
C GLU A 50 7.02 4.90 8.75
N ILE A 51 5.73 4.66 8.44
CA ILE A 51 5.06 3.37 8.65
C ILE A 51 5.50 2.35 7.58
N VAL A 52 5.78 2.84 6.38
CA VAL A 52 6.23 2.07 5.23
C VAL A 52 7.41 2.76 4.55
N HIS A 53 8.32 1.98 3.99
CA HIS A 53 9.48 2.46 3.27
C HIS A 53 9.10 2.88 1.84
N ILE A 54 9.67 4.00 1.39
CA ILE A 54 9.35 4.59 0.08
C ILE A 54 9.69 3.66 -1.09
N ALA A 55 10.83 2.96 -1.04
CA ALA A 55 11.27 2.10 -2.15
C ALA A 55 10.31 0.93 -2.43
N PRO A 56 9.93 0.09 -1.44
CA PRO A 56 8.94 -0.95 -1.67
C PRO A 56 7.55 -0.36 -1.96
N MET A 57 7.15 0.73 -1.30
CA MET A 57 5.85 1.35 -1.55
C MET A 57 5.71 1.83 -3.00
N PHE A 58 6.76 2.48 -3.53
CA PHE A 58 6.82 2.92 -4.91
C PHE A 58 6.72 1.74 -5.88
N PHE A 59 7.43 0.63 -5.62
CA PHE A 59 7.35 -0.57 -6.44
C PHE A 59 5.92 -1.16 -6.48
N PHE A 60 5.27 -1.30 -5.32
CA PHE A 60 3.90 -1.79 -5.25
C PHE A 60 2.89 -0.83 -5.90
N CYS A 61 3.05 0.48 -5.74
CA CYS A 61 2.18 1.45 -6.40
C CYS A 61 2.35 1.38 -7.93
N PHE A 62 3.59 1.36 -8.41
CA PHE A 62 3.88 1.29 -9.85
C PHE A 62 3.33 0.02 -10.49
N MET A 63 3.58 -1.14 -9.88
CA MET A 63 3.07 -2.42 -10.39
C MET A 63 1.54 -2.52 -10.27
N GLY A 64 0.95 -2.01 -9.18
CA GLY A 64 -0.49 -2.01 -8.97
C GLY A 64 -1.22 -1.17 -10.01
N ALA A 65 -0.75 0.06 -10.24
CA ALA A 65 -1.28 0.95 -11.27
C ALA A 65 -1.08 0.38 -12.68
N PHE A 66 0.11 -0.15 -12.98
CA PHE A 66 0.38 -0.76 -14.29
C PHE A 66 -0.52 -1.96 -14.58
N ILE A 67 -0.75 -2.84 -13.59
CA ILE A 67 -1.66 -3.98 -13.76
C ILE A 67 -3.11 -3.50 -13.86
N SER A 68 -3.50 -2.52 -13.05
CA SER A 68 -4.83 -1.91 -13.06
C SER A 68 -5.22 -1.38 -14.44
N ASP A 69 -4.29 -0.71 -15.14
CA ASP A 69 -4.50 -0.17 -16.48
C ASP A 69 -4.59 -1.26 -17.58
N MET A 70 -4.07 -2.47 -17.30
CA MET A 70 -4.13 -3.61 -18.22
C MET A 70 -5.40 -4.47 -18.07
N VAL A 71 -6.14 -4.29 -16.98
CA VAL A 71 -7.38 -5.02 -16.64
C VAL A 71 -8.59 -4.30 -17.22
#